data_AF-A0A940FL53-F1
#
_entry.id   AF-A0A940FL53-F1
#
_cell.length_a   1.000
_cell.length_b   1.000
_cell.length_c   1.000
_cell.angle_alpha   90.00
_cell.angle_beta   90.00
_cell.angle_gamma   90.00
#
_symmetry.space_group_name_H-M   'P 1'
#
loop_
_entity.id
_entity.type
_entity.pdbx_description
1 polymer ?
#
loop_
_entity_poly.entity_id
_entity_poly.type
_entity_poly.pdbx_seq_one_letter_code
_entity_poly.pdbx_strand_id
1 'polypeptide(L)'
;MQLPLSTVVKVGRQEAIKCVSYGVITGYLIMSLLWSGDGWINGFRWIFKVGYIGNILVGILGMYVAAYFVGPITARLIVKKLHTGLTGITSGFLILWFGIFTGSSVELYTQWLRGNEHAGEVFHDHLFKPWFWISVMGAIPVLFTGIWCGHSIKDKLDHIRISLIENTQSNKPIF
;
A
#
# COMPACT_ATOMS: atom_id res chain seq x y z
N MET A 1 0.63 -29.89 6.99
CA MET A 1 -0.52 -29.55 6.13
C MET A 1 -0.22 -28.28 5.34
N GLN A 2 -0.38 -28.31 4.02
CA GLN A 2 -0.23 -27.11 3.19
C GLN A 2 -1.56 -26.33 3.16
N LEU A 3 -1.50 -25.00 3.27
CA LEU A 3 -2.70 -24.16 3.16
C LEU A 3 -3.21 -24.19 1.71
N PRO A 4 -4.54 -24.26 1.49
CA PRO A 4 -5.07 -24.19 0.14
C PRO A 4 -4.76 -22.83 -0.49
N LEU A 5 -4.41 -22.83 -1.79
CA LEU A 5 -3.97 -21.63 -2.50
C LEU A 5 -5.01 -20.50 -2.48
N SER A 6 -6.29 -20.86 -2.58
CA SER A 6 -7.41 -19.91 -2.50
C SER A 6 -7.42 -19.12 -1.19
N THR A 7 -7.11 -19.77 -0.07
CA THR A 7 -7.03 -19.13 1.25
C THR A 7 -5.84 -18.18 1.34
N VAL A 8 -4.66 -18.59 0.86
CA VAL A 8 -3.46 -17.74 0.85
C VAL A 8 -3.69 -16.47 0.04
N VAL A 9 -4.30 -16.61 -1.16
CA VAL A 9 -4.64 -15.47 -2.03
C VAL A 9 -5.66 -14.55 -1.35
N LYS A 10 -6.72 -15.10 -0.75
CA LYS A 10 -7.77 -14.33 -0.08
C LYS A 10 -7.22 -13.51 1.09
N VAL A 11 -6.45 -14.14 1.98
CA VAL A 11 -5.84 -13.47 3.14
C VAL A 11 -4.88 -12.37 2.69
N GLY A 12 -4.00 -12.68 1.73
CA GLY A 12 -3.05 -11.70 1.20
C GLY A 12 -3.72 -10.45 0.65
N ARG A 13 -4.81 -10.59 -0.12
CA ARG A 13 -5.59 -9.44 -0.62
C ARG A 13 -6.22 -8.62 0.49
N GLN A 14 -6.93 -9.28 1.40
CA GLN A 14 -7.70 -8.61 2.43
C GLN A 14 -6.80 -7.81 3.36
N GLU A 15 -5.66 -8.38 3.76
CA GLU A 15 -4.73 -7.67 4.63
C GLU A 15 -3.98 -6.57 3.89
N ALA A 16 -3.50 -6.79 2.67
CA ALA A 16 -2.84 -5.74 1.89
C ALA A 16 -3.77 -4.52 1.67
N ILE A 17 -5.06 -4.73 1.39
CA ILE A 17 -6.05 -3.66 1.25
C ILE A 17 -6.20 -2.88 2.56
N LYS A 18 -6.31 -3.57 3.71
CA LYS A 18 -6.37 -2.90 5.02
C LYS A 18 -5.11 -2.09 5.31
N CYS A 19 -3.93 -2.64 4.99
CA CYS A 19 -2.66 -1.94 5.15
C CYS A 19 -2.62 -0.67 4.30
N VAL A 20 -3.11 -0.70 3.06
CA VAL A 20 -3.27 0.51 2.24
C VAL A 20 -4.19 1.50 2.91
N SER A 21 -5.34 1.08 3.43
CA SER A 21 -6.26 1.98 4.13
C SER A 21 -5.59 2.66 5.34
N TYR A 22 -4.88 1.91 6.18
CA TYR A 22 -4.11 2.48 7.29
C TYR A 22 -3.00 3.42 6.80
N GLY A 23 -2.29 3.07 5.73
CA GLY A 23 -1.27 3.91 5.12
C GLY A 23 -1.82 5.23 4.59
N VAL A 24 -2.96 5.20 3.89
CA VAL A 24 -3.64 6.39 3.36
C VAL A 24 -4.11 7.30 4.50
N ILE A 25 -4.73 6.74 5.54
CA ILE A 25 -5.14 7.50 6.73
C ILE A 25 -3.91 8.13 7.40
N THR A 26 -2.84 7.35 7.56
CA THR A 26 -1.59 7.83 8.19
C THR A 26 -0.97 8.95 7.37
N GLY A 27 -0.87 8.81 6.04
CA GLY A 27 -0.37 9.84 5.15
C GLY A 27 -1.20 11.13 5.19
N TYR A 28 -2.54 11.00 5.23
CA TYR A 28 -3.43 12.13 5.40
C TYR A 28 -3.24 12.86 6.73
N LEU A 29 -3.08 12.11 7.83
CA LEU A 29 -2.83 12.68 9.16
C LEU A 29 -1.48 13.39 9.24
N ILE A 30 -0.42 12.79 8.67
CA ILE A 30 0.91 13.43 8.58
C ILE A 30 0.80 14.75 7.83
N MET A 31 0.17 14.77 6.64
CA MET A 31 0.00 16.00 5.88
C MET A 31 -0.86 17.04 6.62
N SER A 32 -1.90 16.60 7.31
CA SER A 32 -2.75 17.50 8.12
C SER A 32 -1.95 18.16 9.26
N LEU A 33 -1.01 17.42 9.88
CA LEU A 33 -0.12 17.96 10.90
C LEU A 33 0.88 18.96 10.30
N LEU A 34 1.48 18.66 9.15
CA LEU A 34 2.43 19.56 8.49
C LEU A 34 1.77 20.87 8.03
N TRP A 35 0.48 20.84 7.68
CA TRP A 35 -0.28 22.00 7.22
C TRP A 35 -1.05 22.73 8.34
N SER A 36 -0.82 22.37 9.60
CA SER A 36 -1.57 22.89 10.75
C SER A 36 -1.14 24.27 11.25
N GLY A 37 -0.17 24.93 10.59
CA GLY A 37 0.44 26.18 11.06
C GLY A 37 -0.56 27.28 11.43
N ASP A 38 -1.60 27.49 10.61
CA ASP A 38 -2.66 28.48 10.85
C ASP A 38 -3.83 27.92 11.69
N GLY A 39 -3.62 26.81 12.40
CA GLY A 39 -4.60 26.12 13.22
C GLY A 39 -4.99 24.72 12.71
N TRP A 40 -5.42 23.86 13.64
CA TRP A 40 -5.72 22.45 13.39
C TRP A 40 -6.81 22.23 12.32
N ILE A 41 -7.85 23.08 12.28
CA ILE A 41 -8.91 23.01 11.27
C ILE A 41 -8.36 23.28 9.87
N ASN A 42 -7.41 24.22 9.75
CA ASN A 42 -6.74 24.51 8.48
C ASN A 42 -5.88 23.34 8.02
N GLY A 43 -5.24 22.64 8.97
CA GLY A 43 -4.53 21.39 8.74
C GLY A 43 -5.41 20.35 8.06
N PHE A 44 -6.56 19.99 8.64
CA PHE A 44 -7.46 18.98 8.05
C PHE A 44 -8.04 19.38 6.67
N ARG A 45 -8.09 20.67 6.36
CA ARG A 45 -8.60 21.19 5.07
C ARG A 45 -7.52 21.34 4.01
N TRP A 46 -6.28 20.89 4.25
CA TRP A 46 -5.15 21.01 3.33
C TRP A 46 -5.47 20.50 1.92
N ILE A 47 -6.18 19.38 1.82
CA ILE A 47 -6.49 18.71 0.56
C ILE A 47 -7.33 19.58 -0.40
N PHE A 48 -8.13 20.50 0.14
CA PHE A 48 -8.92 21.45 -0.66
C PHE A 48 -8.12 22.67 -1.10
N LYS A 49 -6.96 22.93 -0.48
CA LYS A 49 -6.11 24.09 -0.79
C LYS A 49 -5.03 23.78 -1.83
N VAL A 50 -4.57 22.53 -1.91
CA VAL A 50 -3.43 22.15 -2.75
C VAL A 50 -3.77 21.96 -4.24
N GLY A 51 -5.04 21.88 -4.63
CA GLY A 51 -5.44 21.74 -6.04
C GLY A 51 -5.17 20.37 -6.69
N TYR A 52 -4.47 19.45 -6.01
CA TYR A 52 -4.09 18.13 -6.54
C TYR A 52 -5.03 16.98 -6.14
N ILE A 53 -6.30 17.27 -5.84
CA ILE A 53 -7.24 16.24 -5.35
C ILE A 53 -7.41 15.09 -6.35
N GLY A 54 -7.43 15.38 -7.66
CA GLY A 54 -7.53 14.37 -8.71
C GLY A 54 -6.36 13.39 -8.67
N ASN A 55 -5.13 13.91 -8.61
CA ASN A 55 -3.91 13.10 -8.53
C ASN A 55 -3.88 12.22 -7.28
N ILE A 56 -4.30 12.78 -6.13
CA ILE A 56 -4.37 12.04 -4.87
C ILE A 56 -5.37 10.87 -5.00
N LEU A 57 -6.56 11.11 -5.56
CA LEU A 57 -7.58 10.07 -5.74
C LEU A 57 -7.11 8.97 -6.70
N VAL A 58 -6.50 9.33 -7.83
CA VAL A 58 -5.96 8.35 -8.78
C VAL A 58 -4.80 7.57 -8.15
N GLY A 59 -3.93 8.23 -7.40
CA GLY A 59 -2.85 7.54 -6.68
C GLY A 59 -3.36 6.56 -5.62
N ILE A 60 -4.35 6.95 -4.82
CA ILE A 60 -5.02 6.06 -3.84
C ILE A 60 -5.65 4.86 -4.55
N LEU A 61 -6.38 5.10 -5.66
CA LEU A 61 -6.96 4.01 -6.46
C LEU A 61 -5.88 3.07 -6.98
N GLY A 62 -4.78 3.62 -7.51
CA GLY A 62 -3.62 2.86 -7.93
C GLY A 62 -3.05 2.00 -6.81
N MET A 63 -2.92 2.52 -5.59
CA MET A 63 -2.47 1.74 -4.43
C MET A 63 -3.41 0.58 -4.12
N TYR A 64 -4.73 0.77 -4.17
CA TYR A 64 -5.68 -0.33 -3.96
C TYR A 64 -5.61 -1.40 -5.05
N VAL A 65 -5.46 -0.99 -6.31
CA VAL A 65 -5.23 -1.91 -7.44
C VAL A 65 -3.93 -2.70 -7.23
N ALA A 66 -2.83 -2.03 -6.89
CA ALA A 66 -1.56 -2.68 -6.59
C ALA A 66 -1.69 -3.66 -5.42
N ALA A 67 -2.35 -3.28 -4.32
CA ALA A 67 -2.55 -4.16 -3.16
C ALA A 67 -3.34 -5.42 -3.50
N TYR A 68 -4.32 -5.32 -4.41
CA TYR A 68 -5.09 -6.48 -4.87
C TYR A 68 -4.23 -7.54 -5.57
N PHE A 69 -3.19 -7.12 -6.30
CA PHE A 69 -2.27 -8.02 -7.02
C PHE A 69 -1.04 -8.41 -6.19
N VAL A 70 -0.44 -7.47 -5.48
CA VAL A 70 0.78 -7.65 -4.69
C VAL A 70 0.50 -8.45 -3.42
N GLY A 71 -0.64 -8.22 -2.74
CA GLY A 71 -0.99 -8.92 -1.49
C GLY A 71 -0.91 -10.46 -1.56
N PRO A 72 -1.53 -11.12 -2.58
CA PRO A 72 -1.35 -12.54 -2.82
C PRO A 72 0.10 -12.99 -2.99
N ILE A 73 0.92 -12.18 -3.67
CA ILE A 73 2.33 -12.47 -3.89
C ILE A 73 3.07 -12.43 -2.56
N THR A 74 2.87 -11.37 -1.76
CA THR A 74 3.39 -11.21 -0.40
C THR A 74 3.05 -12.42 0.48
N ALA A 75 1.77 -12.82 0.50
CA ALA A 75 1.33 -13.96 1.29
C ALA A 75 2.00 -15.28 0.86
N ARG A 76 2.15 -15.52 -0.45
CA ARG A 76 2.85 -16.70 -0.97
C ARG A 76 4.33 -16.71 -0.57
N LEU A 77 4.99 -15.56 -0.62
CA LEU A 77 6.39 -15.40 -0.21
C LEU A 77 6.56 -15.69 1.29
N ILE A 78 5.63 -15.22 2.13
CA ILE A 78 5.60 -15.52 3.57
C ILE A 78 5.38 -17.01 3.82
N VAL A 79 4.46 -17.68 3.11
CA VAL A 79 4.24 -19.13 3.24
C VAL A 79 5.49 -19.92 2.85
N LYS A 80 6.28 -19.43 1.89
CA LYS A 80 7.59 -19.97 1.52
C LYS A 80 8.69 -19.69 2.55
N LYS A 81 8.34 -19.19 3.74
CA LYS A 81 9.24 -18.86 4.86
C LYS A 81 10.28 -17.79 4.53
N LEU A 82 9.99 -16.90 3.59
CA LEU A 82 10.81 -15.69 3.45
C LEU A 82 10.60 -14.75 4.64
N HIS A 83 11.60 -13.91 4.89
CA HIS A 83 11.60 -13.01 6.04
C HIS A 83 10.36 -12.09 6.00
N THR A 84 9.48 -12.26 6.99
CA THR A 84 8.13 -11.68 6.99
C THR A 84 8.15 -10.15 6.96
N GLY A 85 8.95 -9.52 7.83
CA GLY A 85 9.09 -8.06 7.87
C GLY A 85 9.60 -7.48 6.54
N LEU A 86 10.76 -7.96 6.06
CA LEU A 86 11.32 -7.55 4.77
C LEU A 86 10.36 -7.76 3.60
N THR A 87 9.64 -8.89 3.54
CA THR A 87 8.65 -9.16 2.48
C THR A 87 7.48 -8.18 2.54
N GLY A 88 7.05 -7.80 3.75
CA GLY A 88 6.03 -6.76 3.96
C GLY A 88 6.51 -5.38 3.55
N ILE A 89 7.74 -4.99 3.92
CA ILE A 89 8.38 -3.73 3.54
C ILE A 89 8.48 -3.60 2.02
N THR A 90 9.04 -4.60 1.34
CA THR A 90 9.22 -4.55 -0.12
C THR A 90 7.88 -4.46 -0.85
N SER A 91 6.88 -5.20 -0.38
CA SER A 91 5.51 -5.13 -0.91
C SER A 91 4.88 -3.76 -0.66
N GLY A 92 5.10 -3.16 0.51
CA GLY A 92 4.64 -1.82 0.84
C GLY A 92 5.23 -0.75 -0.07
N PHE A 93 6.54 -0.79 -0.34
CA PHE A 93 7.18 0.12 -1.30
C PHE A 93 6.67 -0.08 -2.73
N LEU A 94 6.47 -1.32 -3.18
CA LEU A 94 5.90 -1.59 -4.51
C LEU A 94 4.51 -0.96 -4.67
N ILE A 95 3.66 -1.10 -3.65
CA ILE A 95 2.31 -0.51 -3.65
C ILE A 95 2.39 1.03 -3.63
N LEU A 96 3.26 1.60 -2.79
CA LEU A 96 3.48 3.05 -2.72
C LEU A 96 3.94 3.61 -4.07
N TRP A 97 4.99 3.03 -4.66
CA TRP A 97 5.55 3.50 -5.93
C TRP A 97 4.54 3.39 -7.08
N PHE A 98 3.73 2.35 -7.11
CA PHE A 98 2.65 2.24 -8.09
C PHE A 98 1.59 3.33 -7.88
N GLY A 99 1.23 3.63 -6.62
CA GLY A 99 0.37 4.76 -6.28
C GLY A 99 0.93 6.10 -6.73
N ILE A 100 2.21 6.37 -6.47
CA ILE A 100 2.85 7.61 -6.90
C ILE A 100 2.85 7.70 -8.44
N PHE A 101 3.26 6.63 -9.12
CA PHE A 101 3.30 6.58 -10.58
C PHE A 101 1.93 6.89 -11.20
N THR A 102 0.87 6.26 -10.68
CA THR A 102 -0.51 6.48 -11.17
C THR A 102 -1.06 7.86 -10.83
N GLY A 103 -0.77 8.42 -9.65
CA GLY A 103 -1.20 9.77 -9.29
C GLY A 103 -0.46 10.87 -10.08
N SER A 104 0.84 10.70 -10.26
CA SER A 104 1.70 11.61 -11.03
C SER A 104 1.41 11.60 -12.53
N SER A 105 0.99 10.45 -13.08
CA SER A 105 0.71 10.35 -14.51
C SER A 105 -0.46 11.25 -14.95
N VAL A 106 -1.41 11.57 -14.06
CA VAL A 106 -2.53 12.47 -14.36
C VAL A 106 -2.04 13.86 -14.81
N GLU A 107 -1.08 14.43 -14.08
CA GLU A 107 -0.53 15.75 -14.40
C GLU A 107 0.35 15.69 -15.65
N LEU A 108 1.15 14.61 -15.76
CA LEU A 108 1.97 14.35 -16.93
C LEU A 108 1.13 14.31 -18.22
N TYR A 109 0.01 13.57 -18.21
CA TYR A 109 -0.92 13.51 -19.35
C TYR A 109 -1.61 14.84 -19.61
N THR A 110 -2.01 15.55 -18.56
CA THR A 110 -2.68 16.85 -18.71
C THR A 110 -1.76 17.88 -19.38
N GLN A 111 -0.48 17.89 -19.01
CA GLN A 111 0.50 18.80 -19.62
C GLN A 111 0.93 18.39 -21.01
N TRP A 112 1.04 17.08 -21.25
CA TRP A 112 1.30 16.56 -22.58
C TRP A 112 0.19 16.94 -23.56
N LEU A 113 -1.08 16.82 -23.15
CA LEU A 113 -2.24 17.23 -23.96
C LEU A 113 -2.33 18.74 -24.22
N ARG A 114 -1.73 19.57 -23.36
CA ARG A 114 -1.66 21.03 -23.52
C ARG A 114 -0.54 21.49 -24.46
N GLY A 115 0.23 20.57 -25.03
CA GLY A 115 1.25 20.89 -26.03
C GLY A 115 2.53 21.49 -25.46
N ASN A 116 2.88 21.20 -24.19
CA ASN A 116 4.13 21.67 -23.61
C ASN A 116 5.34 21.12 -24.39
N GLU A 117 6.18 22.02 -24.92
CA GLU A 117 7.28 21.69 -25.83
C GLU A 117 8.50 21.06 -25.14
N HIS A 118 8.58 21.11 -23.81
CA HIS A 118 9.73 20.65 -23.01
C HIS A 118 9.44 19.34 -22.28
N ALA A 119 9.32 18.24 -23.02
CA ALA A 119 8.97 16.92 -22.48
C ALA A 119 9.85 16.45 -21.31
N GLY A 120 11.14 16.80 -21.33
CA GLY A 120 12.08 16.47 -20.24
C GLY A 120 11.78 17.19 -18.93
N GLU A 121 11.43 18.47 -18.99
CA GLU A 121 11.07 19.27 -17.81
C GLU A 121 9.75 18.78 -17.21
N VAL A 122 8.76 18.51 -18.06
CA VAL A 122 7.46 17.97 -17.62
C VAL A 122 7.63 16.61 -16.92
N PHE A 123 8.44 15.72 -17.49
CA PHE A 123 8.73 14.42 -16.88
C PHE A 123 9.41 14.58 -15.51
N HIS A 124 10.44 15.42 -15.44
CA HIS A 124 11.18 15.64 -14.21
C HIS A 124 10.28 16.23 -13.12
N ASP A 125 9.45 17.20 -13.47
CA ASP A 125 8.66 17.95 -12.50
C ASP A 125 7.40 17.23 -12.03
N HIS A 126 6.78 16.42 -12.89
CA HIS A 126 5.50 15.78 -12.58
C HIS A 126 5.61 14.30 -12.28
N LEU A 127 6.70 13.63 -12.67
CA LEU A 127 6.94 12.23 -12.34
C LEU A 127 8.11 12.07 -11.36
N PHE A 128 9.30 12.56 -11.71
CA PHE A 128 10.50 12.29 -10.92
C PHE A 128 10.48 12.99 -9.55
N LYS A 129 10.20 14.30 -9.50
CA LYS A 129 10.15 15.06 -8.24
C LYS A 129 9.14 14.45 -7.25
N PRO A 130 7.87 14.18 -7.61
CA PRO A 130 6.92 13.54 -6.69
C PRO A 130 7.37 12.13 -6.28
N TRP A 131 7.88 11.34 -7.21
CA TRP A 131 8.38 10.00 -6.91
C TRP A 131 9.52 10.02 -5.88
N PHE A 132 10.48 10.92 -6.03
CA PHE A 132 11.58 11.10 -5.08
C PHE A 132 11.08 11.56 -3.71
N TRP A 133 10.34 12.66 -3.64
CA TRP A 133 9.90 13.25 -2.37
C TRP A 133 8.96 12.33 -1.59
N ILE A 134 7.99 11.71 -2.26
CA ILE A 134 7.06 10.79 -1.60
C ILE A 134 7.78 9.50 -1.19
N SER A 135 8.78 9.02 -1.95
CA SER A 135 9.58 7.87 -1.53
C SER A 135 10.39 8.16 -0.28
N VAL A 136 11.04 9.33 -0.21
CA VAL A 136 11.86 9.73 0.95
C VAL A 136 10.97 9.97 2.18
N MET A 137 9.93 10.80 2.06
CA MET A 137 9.05 11.13 3.18
C MET A 137 8.15 9.95 3.58
N GLY A 138 7.74 9.15 2.60
CA GLY A 138 6.93 7.96 2.79
C GLY A 138 7.70 6.73 3.26
N ALA A 139 9.04 6.73 3.21
CA ALA A 139 9.85 5.58 3.61
C ALA A 139 9.57 5.18 5.06
N ILE A 140 9.57 6.14 5.99
CA ILE A 140 9.33 5.87 7.41
C ILE A 140 7.96 5.21 7.63
N PRO A 141 6.82 5.81 7.22
CA PRO A 141 5.52 5.17 7.42
C PRO A 141 5.39 3.83 6.67
N VAL A 142 6.04 3.66 5.53
CA VAL A 142 6.04 2.39 4.78
C VAL A 142 6.85 1.30 5.49
N LEU A 143 7.95 1.64 6.15
CA LEU A 143 8.70 0.68 6.97
C LEU A 143 7.83 0.15 8.11
N PHE A 144 7.16 1.04 8.86
CA PHE A 144 6.27 0.65 9.95
C PHE A 144 5.06 -0.15 9.45
N THR A 145 4.32 0.39 8.49
CA THR A 145 3.12 -0.25 7.95
C THR A 145 3.44 -1.54 7.21
N GLY A 146 4.58 -1.60 6.50
CA GLY A 146 5.05 -2.78 5.77
C GLY A 146 5.44 -3.93 6.70
N ILE A 147 6.21 -3.65 7.76
CA ILE A 147 6.52 -4.66 8.78
C ILE A 147 5.23 -5.19 9.39
N TRP A 148 4.35 -4.30 9.85
CA TRP A 148 3.08 -4.69 10.44
C TRP A 148 2.24 -5.52 9.46
N CYS A 149 2.14 -5.10 8.19
CA CYS A 149 1.37 -5.81 7.18
C CYS A 149 1.88 -7.24 6.95
N GLY A 150 3.20 -7.41 6.86
CA GLY A 150 3.81 -8.72 6.72
C GLY A 150 3.46 -9.64 7.89
N HIS A 151 3.57 -9.13 9.12
CA HIS A 151 3.22 -9.88 10.34
C HIS A 151 1.72 -10.19 10.40
N SER A 152 0.85 -9.23 10.07
CA SER A 152 -0.60 -9.44 10.06
C SER A 152 -1.03 -10.53 9.09
N ILE A 153 -0.42 -10.60 7.90
CA ILE A 153 -0.65 -11.69 6.94
C ILE A 153 -0.20 -13.03 7.53
N LYS A 154 1.00 -13.08 8.11
CA LYS A 154 1.55 -14.31 8.71
C LYS A 154 0.66 -14.83 9.83
N ASP A 155 0.29 -13.98 10.77
CA ASP A 155 -0.48 -14.36 11.96
C ASP A 155 -1.83 -14.96 11.57
N LYS A 156 -2.50 -14.38 10.56
CA LYS A 156 -3.76 -14.94 10.04
C LYS A 156 -3.59 -16.28 9.35
N LEU A 157 -2.53 -16.44 8.57
CA LEU A 157 -2.25 -17.72 7.91
C LEU A 157 -1.93 -18.82 8.92
N ASP A 158 -1.17 -18.49 9.97
CA ASP A 158 -0.82 -19.44 11.04
C ASP A 158 -2.06 -19.82 11.88
N HIS A 159 -2.92 -18.87 12.23
CA HIS A 159 -4.20 -19.15 12.91
C HIS A 159 -5.08 -20.10 12.09
N ILE A 160 -5.24 -19.85 10.79
CA ILE A 160 -6.02 -20.73 9.91
C ILE A 160 -5.39 -22.13 9.84
N ARG A 161 -4.06 -22.22 9.73
CA ARG A 161 -3.35 -23.50 9.70
C ARG A 161 -3.63 -24.30 10.97
N ILE A 162 -3.57 -23.68 12.15
CA ILE A 162 -3.84 -24.35 13.44
C ILE A 162 -5.29 -24.86 13.48
N SER A 163 -6.26 -24.03 13.11
CA SER A 163 -7.68 -24.42 13.10
C SER A 163 -7.99 -25.60 12.16
N LEU A 164 -7.26 -25.74 11.05
CA LEU A 164 -7.39 -26.88 10.14
C LEU A 164 -6.83 -28.17 10.74
N ILE A 165 -5.74 -28.07 11.51
CA ILE A 165 -5.13 -29.22 12.19
C ILE A 165 -6.05 -29.73 13.29
N GLU A 166 -6.60 -28.83 14.11
CA GLU A 166 -7.53 -29.18 15.20
C GLU A 166 -8.79 -29.87 14.68
N ASN A 167 -9.42 -29.31 13.63
CA ASN A 167 -10.58 -29.93 12.98
C ASN A 167 -10.26 -31.31 12.40
N THR A 168 -9.05 -31.51 11.87
CA THR A 168 -8.63 -32.82 11.33
C THR A 168 -8.42 -33.85 12.44
N GLN A 169 -7.94 -33.42 13.62
CA GLN A 169 -7.76 -34.32 14.76
C GLN A 169 -9.10 -34.68 15.42
N SER A 170 -10.03 -33.74 15.53
CA SER A 170 -11.37 -33.98 16.08
C SER A 170 -12.22 -34.94 15.23
N ASN A 171 -11.98 -35.00 13.92
CA ASN A 171 -12.72 -35.87 12.99
C ASN A 171 -12.07 -37.25 12.78
N LYS A 172 -11.02 -37.61 13.54
CA LYS A 172 -10.49 -38.97 13.47
C LYS A 172 -11.50 -39.92 14.14
N PRO A 173 -11.94 -40.99 13.46
CA PRO A 173 -12.78 -42.00 14.10
C PRO A 173 -12.02 -42.60 15.28
N ILE A 174 -12.68 -42.66 16.44
CA ILE A 174 -12.22 -43.37 17.62
C ILE A 174 -12.34 -44.86 17.27
N PHE A 175 -11.22 -45.49 16.94
CA PHE A 175 -11.10 -46.94 16.84
C PHE A 175 -10.72 -47.52 18.20
#